data_AF-A0A7C5EZI2-F1
#
_entry.id   AF-A0A7C5EZI2-F1
#
_cell.length_a   1.000
_cell.length_b   1.000
_cell.length_c   1.000
_cell.angle_alpha   90.00
_cell.angle_beta   90.00
_cell.angle_gamma   90.00
#
_symmetry.space_group_name_H-M   'P 1'
#
loop_
_entity.id
_entity.type
_entity.pdbx_description
1 polymer ?
#
loop_
_entity_poly.entity_id
_entity_poly.type
_entity_poly.pdbx_seq_one_letter_code
_entity_poly.pdbx_strand_id
1 'polypeptide(L)' 'MARVNSWEYVRKEGDNVGRVGLSLRLIDATTGTTVWKARHARSNSYMFIKPSLKDIAKELAAEMIKYMPPQAKR' A
#
# COMPACT_ATOMS: atom_id res chain seq x y z
N MET A 1 -2.24 -6.47 10.78
CA MET A 1 -3.42 -5.63 10.42
C MET A 1 -3.14 -4.85 9.14
N ALA A 2 -4.12 -4.76 8.23
CA ALA A 2 -4.05 -3.93 7.03
C ALA A 2 -5.14 -2.85 7.06
N ARG A 3 -4.85 -1.67 6.52
CA ARG A 3 -5.80 -0.55 6.39
C ARG A 3 -5.63 0.11 5.03
N VAL A 4 -6.76 0.43 4.40
CA VAL A 4 -6.82 1.27 3.21
C VAL A 4 -6.91 2.74 3.65
N ASN A 5 -5.98 3.57 3.17
CA ASN A 5 -5.93 5.00 3.45
C ASN A 5 -6.53 5.84 2.32
N SER A 6 -6.36 5.39 1.08
CA SER A 6 -6.90 6.05 -0.11
C SER A 6 -7.17 5.00 -1.19
N TRP A 7 -8.28 5.17 -1.91
CA TRP A 7 -8.69 4.32 -3.01
C TRP A 7 -9.56 5.15 -3.96
N GLU A 8 -8.93 5.85 -4.88
CA GLU A 8 -9.61 6.93 -5.61
C GLU A 8 -8.95 7.21 -6.97
N TYR A 9 -9.74 7.79 -7.87
CA TYR A 9 -9.22 8.46 -9.05
C TYR A 9 -9.28 9.97 -8.80
N VAL A 10 -8.14 10.65 -8.94
CA VAL A 10 -7.99 12.08 -8.67
C VAL A 10 -7.32 12.77 -9.85
N ARG A 11 -7.47 14.09 -9.95
CA ARG A 11 -6.69 14.90 -10.89
C ARG A 11 -5.50 15.50 -10.16
N LYS A 12 -4.29 15.32 -10.67
CA LYS A 12 -3.07 15.89 -10.10
C LYS A 12 -2.24 16.52 -11.21
N GLU A 13 -1.85 17.79 -11.05
CA GLU A 13 -0.98 18.51 -12.00
C GLU A 13 -1.51 18.48 -13.45
N GLY A 14 -2.83 18.39 -13.63
CA GLY A 14 -3.47 18.36 -14.95
C GLY A 14 -3.83 16.95 -15.43
N ASP A 15 -3.17 15.92 -14.91
CA ASP A 15 -3.36 14.51 -15.29
C ASP A 15 -4.44 13.81 -14.45
N ASN A 16 -5.10 12.82 -15.06
CA ASN A 16 -5.92 11.88 -14.30
C ASN A 16 -5.02 10.81 -13.68
N VAL A 17 -5.24 10.49 -12.41
CA VAL A 17 -4.37 9.61 -11.63
C VAL A 17 -5.20 8.62 -10.84
N GLY A 18 -4.89 7.33 -10.95
CA GLY A 18 -5.36 6.32 -10.01
C GLY A 18 -4.45 6.27 -8.79
N ARG A 19 -4.99 6.44 -7.59
CA ARG A 19 -4.23 6.50 -6.33
C ARG A 19 -4.71 5.45 -5.35
N VAL A 20 -3.76 4.66 -4.83
CA VAL A 20 -4.00 3.75 -3.71
C VAL A 20 -2.99 4.02 -2.61
N GLY A 21 -3.47 4.02 -1.37
CA GLY A 21 -2.65 4.21 -0.17
C GLY A 21 -2.97 3.12 0.83
N LEU A 22 -1.95 2.45 1.34
CA LEU A 22 -2.09 1.34 2.27
C LEU A 22 -1.27 1.59 3.54
N SER A 23 -1.77 1.09 4.66
CA SER A 23 -1.02 0.97 5.91
C SER A 23 -1.01 -0.49 6.35
N LEU A 24 0.18 -1.03 6.63
CA LEU A 24 0.39 -2.37 7.13
C LEU A 24 1.03 -2.32 8.51
N ARG A 25 0.58 -3.19 9.41
CA ARG A 25 1.18 -3.43 10.73
C ARG A 25 1.39 -4.92 10.94
N LEU A 26 2.61 -5.31 11.25
CA LEU A 26 2.96 -6.63 11.77
C LEU A 26 2.87 -6.57 13.29
N ILE A 27 2.07 -7.46 13.86
CA ILE A 27 1.79 -7.52 15.29
C ILE A 27 2.30 -8.87 15.79
N ASP A 28 3.11 -8.84 16.84
CA ASP A 28 3.47 -10.04 17.58
C ASP A 28 2.22 -10.59 18.29
N ALA A 29 1.84 -11.82 17.96
CA ALA A 29 0.60 -12.41 18.46
C ALA A 29 0.65 -12.78 19.96
N THR A 30 1.85 -12.89 20.55
CA THR A 30 2.02 -13.25 21.98
C THR A 30 1.87 -12.02 22.86
N THR A 31 2.46 -10.90 22.44
CA THR A 31 2.55 -9.67 23.24
C THR A 31 1.57 -8.59 22.79
N GLY A 32 0.99 -8.71 21.59
CA GLY A 32 0.18 -7.66 20.96
C GLY A 32 1.00 -6.46 20.46
N THR A 33 2.33 -6.52 20.54
CA THR A 33 3.21 -5.40 20.17
C THR A 33 3.29 -5.25 18.65
N THR A 34 3.24 -4.02 18.15
CA THR A 34 3.54 -3.77 16.73
C THR A 34 5.05 -3.84 16.52
N VAL A 35 5.51 -4.87 15.82
CA VAL A 35 6.94 -5.11 15.56
C VAL A 35 7.41 -4.51 14.23
N TRP A 36 6.48 -4.21 13.33
CA TRP A 36 6.78 -3.48 12.09
C TRP A 36 5.54 -2.74 11.60
N LYS A 37 5.77 -1.57 10.98
CA LYS A 37 4.72 -0.76 10.35
C LYS A 37 5.24 -0.17 9.05
N ALA A 38 4.37 -0.13 8.04
CA ALA A 38 4.63 0.58 6.81
C ALA A 38 3.37 1.34 6.38
N ARG A 39 3.57 2.54 5.84
CA ARG A 39 2.52 3.34 5.22
C ARG A 39 3.09 3.91 3.94
N HIS A 40 2.46 3.59 2.81
CA HIS A 40 2.88 4.10 1.52
C HIS A 40 1.68 4.31 0.61
N ALA A 41 1.87 5.10 -0.45
CA ALA A 41 0.85 5.37 -1.44
C ALA A 41 1.48 5.43 -2.83
N ARG A 42 0.78 4.88 -3.80
CA ARG A 42 1.20 4.84 -5.20
C ARG A 42 0.13 5.48 -6.08
N SER A 43 0.62 6.18 -7.09
CA SER A 43 -0.16 6.96 -8.04
C SER A 43 0.29 6.61 -9.45
N ASN A 44 -0.65 6.22 -10.32
CA ASN A 44 -0.38 6.01 -11.74
C ASN A 44 -1.20 7.00 -12.58
N SER A 45 -0.52 7.87 -13.32
CA SER A 45 -1.14 8.81 -14.26
C SER A 45 -1.65 8.08 -15.52
N TYR A 46 -2.73 8.59 -16.10
CA TYR A 46 -3.31 8.09 -17.34
C TYR A 46 -4.04 9.19 -18.11
N MET A 47 -4.04 9.07 -19.45
CA MET A 47 -4.79 9.97 -20.33
C MET A 47 -6.11 9.36 -20.82
N PHE A 48 -6.10 8.09 -21.25
CA PHE A 48 -7.26 7.45 -21.90
C PHE A 48 -7.76 6.20 -21.17
N ILE A 49 -6.87 5.33 -20.69
CA ILE A 49 -7.23 4.06 -20.05
C ILE A 49 -7.03 4.18 -18.55
N LYS A 50 -8.11 4.06 -17.78
CA LYS A 50 -8.05 4.07 -16.30
C LYS A 50 -7.24 2.88 -15.81
N PRO A 51 -6.22 3.08 -14.95
CA PRO A 51 -5.48 1.99 -14.37
C PRO A 51 -6.34 1.29 -13.33
N SER A 52 -6.21 -0.03 -13.24
CA SER A 52 -6.86 -0.82 -12.20
C SER A 52 -6.28 -0.47 -10.83
N LEU A 53 -7.11 0.13 -9.96
CA LEU A 53 -6.73 0.40 -8.57
C LEU A 53 -6.37 -0.91 -7.83
N LYS A 54 -6.97 -2.04 -8.21
CA LYS A 54 -6.63 -3.36 -7.65
C LYS A 54 -5.18 -3.75 -7.97
N ASP A 55 -4.74 -3.51 -9.21
CA ASP A 55 -3.37 -3.85 -9.61
C ASP A 55 -2.36 -2.90 -8.96
N ILE A 56 -2.66 -1.59 -8.89
CA ILE A 56 -1.86 -0.63 -8.12
C ILE A 56 -1.75 -1.06 -6.65
N ALA A 57 -2.86 -1.50 -6.04
CA ALA A 57 -2.87 -1.98 -4.65
C ALA A 57 -1.99 -3.22 -4.47
N LYS A 58 -2.06 -4.18 -5.41
CA LYS A 58 -1.25 -5.41 -5.38
C LYS A 58 0.23 -5.09 -5.45
N GLU A 59 0.62 -4.22 -6.37
CA GLU A 59 2.01 -3.80 -6.50
C GLU A 59 2.51 -3.03 -5.27
N LEU A 60 1.69 -2.09 -4.76
CA LEU A 60 2.01 -1.34 -3.54
C LEU A 60 2.19 -2.26 -2.33
N ALA A 61 1.30 -3.25 -2.15
CA ALA A 61 1.43 -4.21 -1.06
C ALA A 61 2.69 -5.07 -1.20
N ALA A 62 2.99 -5.55 -2.42
CA ALA A 62 4.19 -6.32 -2.69
C ALA A 62 5.47 -5.52 -2.40
N GLU A 63 5.51 -4.24 -2.79
CA GLU A 63 6.60 -3.32 -2.49
C GLU A 63 6.77 -3.14 -0.98
N MET A 64 5.69 -2.85 -0.25
CA MET A 64 5.76 -2.68 1.21
C MET A 64 6.27 -3.94 1.92
N ILE A 65 5.86 -5.13 1.49
CA ILE A 65 6.28 -6.41 2.10
C ILE A 65 7.76 -6.71 1.83
N LYS A 66 8.35 -6.25 0.70
CA LYS A 66 9.80 -6.42 0.45
C LYS A 66 10.67 -5.80 1.53
N TYR A 67 10.19 -4.75 2.19
CA TYR A 67 10.88 -4.08 3.29
C TYR A 67 10.47 -4.59 4.68
N MET A 68 9.68 -5.66 4.75
CA MET A 68 9.32 -6.29 6.01
C MET A 68 10.54 -7.05 6.56
N PRO A 69 10.89 -6.88 7.85
CA PRO A 69 12.00 -7.62 8.45
C PRO A 69 11.73 -9.13 8.38
N PRO A 70 12.77 -9.96 8.16
CA PRO A 70 12.63 -11.41 8.22
C PRO A 70 12.15 -11.81 9.62
N GLN A 71 11.18 -12.72 9.67
CA GLN A 71 10.70 -13.24 10.95
C GLN A 71 11.82 -14.08 11.57
N ALA A 72 12.22 -13.75 12.81
CA ALA A 72 13.09 -14.63 13.57
C ALA A 72 12.36 -15.96 13.77
N LYS A 73 12.94 -17.06 13.26
CA LYS A 73 12.45 -18.41 13.59
C LYS A 73 12.61 -18.58 15.08
N ARG A 74 11.48 -18.76 15.77
CA ARG A 74 11.44 -19.07 17.19
C ARG A 74 11.55 -20.57 17.40
#